data_AF-A0A401HNX8-F1
#
_entry.id   AF-A0A401HNX8-F1
#
_cell.length_a   1.000
_cell.length_b   1.000
_cell.length_c   1.000
_cell.angle_alpha   90.00
_cell.angle_beta   90.00
_cell.angle_gamma   90.00
#
_symmetry.space_group_name_H-M   'P 1'
#
loop_
_entity.id
_entity.type
_entity.pdbx_description
1 polymer ?
#
loop_
_entity_poly.entity_id
_entity_poly.type
_entity_poly.pdbx_seq_one_letter_code
_entity_poly.pdbx_strand_id
1 'polypeptide(L)'
;MVLLLIRGDNYKKIKNALADIHRHGKLTILGKPRIIVPEAADEILKYILGTIKKPCKRACLVRIQESAPKAIDRIRKIHPPAHIVVISEKYEPYYYLMRDLPKMPVLKGFYKSKKKEKEKNNDKQ
;
A
#
# COMPACT_ATOMS: atom_id res chain seq x y z
N MET A 1 -3.52 7.74 -9.59
CA MET A 1 -2.80 6.56 -9.05
C MET A 1 -1.88 7.04 -7.94
N VAL A 2 -1.68 6.27 -6.88
CA VAL A 2 -0.79 6.65 -5.77
C VAL A 2 -0.02 5.45 -5.23
N LEU A 3 1.02 5.71 -4.44
CA LEU A 3 1.71 4.71 -3.64
C LEU A 3 1.18 4.74 -2.20
N LEU A 4 1.06 3.55 -1.62
CA LEU A 4 0.86 3.39 -0.18
C LEU A 4 2.17 2.89 0.42
N LEU A 5 2.71 3.65 1.36
CA LEU A 5 3.78 3.20 2.25
C LEU A 5 3.15 2.70 3.54
N ILE A 6 3.35 1.41 3.85
CA ILE A 6 2.77 0.74 5.01
C ILE A 6 3.88 0.42 6.00
N ARG A 7 3.82 1.03 7.17
CA ARG A 7 4.80 0.93 8.27
C ARG A 7 4.22 0.11 9.41
N GLY A 8 4.98 -0.83 9.97
CA GLY A 8 4.52 -1.66 11.09
C GLY A 8 5.64 -2.26 11.94
N ASP A 9 5.26 -2.87 13.06
CA ASP A 9 6.22 -3.55 13.95
C ASP A 9 6.66 -4.93 13.41
N ASN A 10 5.86 -5.56 12.55
CA ASN A 10 6.14 -6.87 11.95
C ASN A 10 5.38 -7.06 10.63
N TYR A 11 5.78 -8.05 9.82
CA TYR A 11 5.11 -8.35 8.54
C TYR A 11 3.69 -8.89 8.70
N LYS A 12 3.33 -9.46 9.87
CA LYS A 12 1.94 -9.91 10.12
C LYS A 12 0.98 -8.72 10.13
N LYS A 13 1.31 -7.64 10.85
CA LYS A 13 0.54 -6.38 10.85
C LYS A 13 0.44 -5.77 9.46
N ILE A 14 1.55 -5.73 8.70
CA ILE A 14 1.55 -5.20 7.33
C ILE A 14 0.64 -6.00 6.40
N LYS A 15 0.72 -7.35 6.43
CA LYS A 15 -0.14 -8.21 5.61
C LYS A 15 -1.62 -8.06 5.95
N ASN A 16 -1.95 -7.95 7.25
CA ASN A 16 -3.32 -7.71 7.68
C ASN A 16 -3.82 -6.34 7.21
N ALA A 17 -3.01 -5.28 7.34
CA ALA A 17 -3.37 -3.96 6.82
C ALA A 17 -3.58 -3.96 5.30
N LEU A 18 -2.75 -4.67 4.53
CA LEU A 18 -2.96 -4.86 3.09
C LEU A 18 -4.28 -5.58 2.78
N ALA A 19 -4.64 -6.58 3.58
CA ALA A 19 -5.92 -7.27 3.46
C ALA A 19 -7.10 -6.33 3.77
N ASP A 20 -6.97 -5.48 4.79
CA ASP A 20 -7.98 -4.50 5.17
C ASP A 20 -8.18 -3.44 4.08
N ILE A 21 -7.08 -2.89 3.55
CA ILE A 21 -7.08 -1.96 2.41
C ILE A 21 -7.83 -2.56 1.22
N HIS A 22 -7.56 -3.82 0.90
CA HIS A 22 -8.18 -4.49 -0.24
C HIS A 22 -9.66 -4.83 -0.01
N ARG A 23 -10.00 -5.43 1.15
CA ARG A 23 -11.34 -6.00 1.42
C ARG A 23 -12.30 -4.96 1.98
N HIS A 24 -11.87 -4.21 2.99
CA HIS A 24 -12.71 -3.25 3.71
C HIS A 24 -12.57 -1.86 3.10
N GLY A 25 -11.35 -1.44 2.75
CA GLY A 25 -11.10 -0.18 2.04
C GLY A 25 -11.52 -0.21 0.57
N LYS A 26 -11.78 -1.40 0.00
CA LYS A 26 -12.14 -1.61 -1.42
C LYS A 26 -11.16 -0.93 -2.38
N LEU A 27 -9.89 -0.78 -2.00
CA LEU A 27 -8.85 -0.16 -2.81
C LEU A 27 -8.21 -1.20 -3.73
N THR A 28 -7.93 -0.79 -4.96
CA THR A 28 -7.44 -1.68 -6.01
C THR A 28 -5.92 -1.72 -5.98
N ILE A 29 -5.36 -2.74 -5.33
CA ILE A 29 -3.93 -3.01 -5.35
C ILE A 29 -3.47 -3.45 -6.75
N LEU A 30 -2.47 -2.74 -7.26
CA LEU A 30 -1.80 -2.95 -8.53
C LEU A 30 -0.44 -3.61 -8.30
N GLY A 31 -0.21 -4.76 -8.95
CA GLY A 31 1.03 -5.52 -8.79
C GLY A 31 1.16 -6.18 -7.41
N LYS A 32 2.39 -6.55 -7.05
CA LYS A 32 2.71 -7.18 -5.76
C LYS A 32 3.29 -6.13 -4.79
N PRO A 33 2.90 -6.15 -3.50
CA PRO A 33 3.56 -5.33 -2.49
C PRO A 33 5.05 -5.68 -2.39
N ARG A 34 5.89 -4.66 -2.17
CA ARG A 34 7.35 -4.76 -2.18
C ARG A 34 7.91 -4.29 -0.85
N ILE A 35 8.95 -4.95 -0.35
CA ILE A 35 9.61 -4.63 0.91
C ILE A 35 10.52 -3.42 0.68
N ILE A 36 10.42 -2.43 1.56
CA ILE A 36 11.36 -1.31 1.65
C ILE A 36 12.06 -1.38 3.00
N VAL A 37 13.31 -0.94 3.03
CA VAL A 37 14.13 -0.80 4.24
C VAL A 37 13.38 0.12 5.23
N PRO A 38 13.17 -0.28 6.51
CA PRO A 38 12.42 0.50 7.48
C PRO A 38 12.93 1.93 7.67
N GLU A 39 14.25 2.11 7.67
CA GLU A 39 14.92 3.40 7.82
C GLU A 39 14.56 4.33 6.66
N ALA A 40 14.57 3.82 5.42
CA ALA A 40 14.15 4.59 4.25
C ALA A 40 12.67 4.98 4.32
N ALA A 41 11.80 4.08 4.80
CA ALA A 41 10.39 4.39 5.01
C ALA A 41 10.16 5.49 6.07
N ASP A 42 10.99 5.50 7.10
CA ASP A 42 10.94 6.49 8.17
C ASP A 42 11.45 7.87 7.70
N GLU A 43 12.52 7.90 6.90
CA GLU A 43 13.02 9.12 6.24
C GLU A 43 11.97 9.74 5.30
N ILE A 44 11.32 8.91 4.47
CA ILE A 44 10.20 9.38 3.62
C ILE A 44 9.09 9.99 4.47
N LEU A 45 8.77 9.37 5.61
CA LEU A 45 7.74 9.92 6.48
C LEU A 45 8.16 11.23 7.15
N LYS A 46 9.41 11.34 7.62
CA LYS A 46 9.94 12.60 8.15
C LYS A 46 9.89 13.70 7.11
N TYR A 47 10.24 13.40 5.86
CA TYR A 47 10.12 14.38 4.77
C TYR A 47 8.68 14.88 4.59
N ILE A 48 7.69 13.99 4.68
CA ILE A 48 6.28 14.34 4.46
C ILE A 48 5.63 15.02 5.68
N LEU A 49 5.95 14.57 6.91
CA LEU A 49 5.27 15.00 8.16
C LEU A 49 6.16 15.82 9.11
N GLY A 50 7.42 16.04 8.78
CA GLY A 50 8.43 16.74 9.59
C GLY A 50 9.00 15.93 10.75
N THR A 51 8.17 15.19 11.50
CA THR A 51 8.63 14.42 12.67
C THR A 51 8.05 13.02 12.72
N ILE A 52 8.79 12.08 13.33
CA ILE A 52 8.31 10.73 13.61
C ILE A 52 8.38 10.45 15.11
N LYS A 53 7.25 10.02 15.70
CA LYS A 53 7.19 9.66 17.13
C LYS A 53 7.78 8.27 17.41
N LYS A 54 7.63 7.35 16.46
CA LYS A 54 8.09 5.97 16.59
C LYS A 54 8.63 5.46 15.25
N PRO A 55 9.86 4.93 15.21
CA PRO A 55 10.38 4.28 14.02
C PRO A 55 9.66 2.95 13.75
N CYS A 56 9.58 2.55 12.49
CA CYS A 56 8.99 1.26 12.14
C CYS A 56 10.05 0.16 12.13
N LYS A 57 9.64 -1.10 12.35
CA LYS A 57 10.55 -2.25 12.27
C LYS A 57 10.48 -2.95 10.93
N ARG A 58 9.36 -2.79 10.22
CA ARG A 58 9.09 -3.37 8.90
C ARG A 58 8.30 -2.36 8.09
N ALA A 59 8.55 -2.33 6.78
CA ALA A 59 7.80 -1.49 5.86
C ALA A 59 7.59 -2.19 4.51
N CYS A 60 6.53 -1.78 3.81
CA CYS A 60 6.31 -2.17 2.42
C CYS A 60 5.69 -1.02 1.60
N LEU A 61 5.89 -1.08 0.29
CA LEU A 61 5.26 -0.20 -0.68
C LEU A 61 4.31 -1.00 -1.57
N VAL A 62 3.19 -0.39 -1.90
CA VAL A 62 2.24 -0.94 -2.87
C VAL A 62 1.61 0.18 -3.68
N ARG A 63 1.32 -0.10 -4.95
CA ARG A 63 0.63 0.83 -5.84
C ARG A 63 -0.86 0.56 -5.82
N ILE A 64 -1.68 1.61 -5.82
CA ILE A 64 -3.13 1.50 -5.93
C ILE A 64 -3.67 2.34 -7.08
N GLN A 65 -4.77 1.89 -7.69
CA GLN A 65 -5.37 2.55 -8.86
C GLN A 65 -5.95 3.93 -8.51
N GLU A 66 -6.50 4.07 -7.31
CA GLU A 66 -7.24 5.25 -6.88
C GLU A 66 -6.36 6.52 -6.78
N SER A 67 -7.02 7.69 -6.78
CA SER A 67 -6.40 8.99 -6.50
C SER A 67 -6.17 9.17 -5.00
N ALA A 68 -5.30 10.12 -4.63
CA ALA A 68 -4.99 10.40 -3.23
C ALA A 68 -6.25 10.72 -2.38
N PRO A 69 -7.17 11.61 -2.82
CA PRO A 69 -8.37 11.93 -2.03
C PRO A 69 -9.24 10.70 -1.77
N LYS A 70 -9.45 9.87 -2.81
CA LYS A 70 -10.26 8.65 -2.72
C LYS A 70 -9.60 7.59 -1.84
N ALA A 71 -8.28 7.46 -1.91
CA ALA A 71 -7.52 6.57 -1.04
C ALA A 71 -7.64 6.97 0.43
N ILE A 72 -7.44 8.27 0.73
CA ILE A 72 -7.54 8.81 2.09
C ILE A 72 -8.94 8.63 2.66
N ASP A 73 -9.99 9.00 1.91
CA ASP A 73 -11.39 8.84 2.36
C ASP A 73 -11.71 7.39 2.74
N ARG A 74 -11.25 6.42 1.94
CA ARG A 74 -11.51 4.99 2.19
C ARG A 74 -10.66 4.42 3.33
N ILE A 75 -9.38 4.81 3.42
CA ILE A 75 -8.49 4.36 4.51
C ILE A 75 -8.97 4.89 5.86
N ARG A 76 -9.49 6.13 5.92
CA ARG A 76 -10.04 6.71 7.16
C ARG A 76 -11.27 5.98 7.70
N LYS A 77 -11.96 5.21 6.85
CA LYS A 77 -13.17 4.43 7.22
C LYS A 77 -12.85 3.02 7.72
N ILE A 78 -11.58 2.64 7.74
CA ILE A 78 -11.12 1.33 8.22
C ILE A 78 -10.09 1.50 9.35
N HIS A 79 -9.87 0.45 10.13
CA HIS A 79 -8.96 0.45 11.28
C HIS A 79 -7.79 -0.52 11.07
N PRO A 80 -6.90 -0.27 10.09
CA PRO A 80 -5.82 -1.18 9.77
C PRO A 80 -4.79 -1.22 10.92
N PRO A 81 -4.21 -2.40 11.23
CA PRO A 81 -3.29 -2.58 12.35
C PRO A 81 -1.87 -2.03 12.09
N ALA A 82 -1.66 -1.35 10.94
CA ALA A 82 -0.40 -0.76 10.52
C ALA A 82 -0.61 0.68 10.06
N HIS A 83 0.43 1.50 10.17
CA HIS A 83 0.37 2.90 9.77
C HIS A 83 0.51 3.00 8.25
N ILE A 84 -0.43 3.68 7.60
CA ILE A 84 -0.47 3.83 6.13
C ILE A 84 -0.27 5.29 5.77
N VAL A 85 0.66 5.53 4.85
CA VAL A 85 0.97 6.86 4.31
C VAL A 85 0.64 6.83 2.82
N VAL A 86 -0.17 7.79 2.38
CA VAL A 86 -0.55 7.94 0.97
C VAL A 86 0.44 8.91 0.31
N ILE A 87 1.22 8.42 -0.64
CA ILE A 87 2.23 9.20 -1.37
C ILE A 87 1.73 9.42 -2.79
N SER A 88 1.42 10.68 -3.11
CA SER A 88 1.00 11.11 -4.45
C SER A 88 2.11 11.88 -5.16
N GLU A 89 1.92 12.12 -6.44
CA GLU A 89 2.80 12.92 -7.32
C GLU A 89 3.10 14.34 -6.82
N LYS A 90 2.37 14.85 -5.82
CA LYS A 90 2.65 16.12 -5.15
C LYS A 90 3.95 16.11 -4.34
N TYR A 91 4.46 14.94 -4.00
CA TYR A 91 5.67 14.77 -3.20
C TYR A 91 6.77 14.19 -4.08
N GLU A 92 7.95 14.81 -4.05
CA GLU A 92 9.15 14.33 -4.75
C GLU A 92 9.41 12.82 -4.51
N PRO A 93 9.22 12.26 -3.29
CA PRO A 93 9.27 10.83 -3.04
C PRO A 93 8.54 9.91 -4.01
N TYR A 94 7.42 10.36 -4.56
CA TYR A 94 6.64 9.54 -5.47
C TYR A 94 7.44 9.05 -6.68
N TYR A 95 8.24 9.91 -7.29
CA TYR A 95 8.89 9.62 -8.58
C TYR A 95 10.01 8.59 -8.45
N TYR A 96 10.90 8.75 -7.47
CA TYR A 96 11.96 7.78 -7.25
C TYR A 96 11.43 6.45 -6.69
N LEU A 97 10.41 6.48 -5.82
CA LEU A 97 9.79 5.25 -5.32
C LEU A 97 9.12 4.46 -6.45
N MET A 98 8.45 5.14 -7.40
CA MET A 98 7.88 4.49 -8.58
C MET A 98 8.93 3.82 -9.45
N ARG A 99 10.09 4.47 -9.65
CA ARG A 99 11.22 3.93 -10.42
C ARG A 99 11.85 2.70 -9.75
N ASP A 100 11.95 2.71 -8.42
CA ASP A 100 12.68 1.69 -7.68
C ASP A 100 11.79 0.53 -7.19
N LEU A 101 10.47 0.75 -7.11
CA LEU A 101 9.48 -0.27 -6.72
C LEU A 101 9.66 -1.63 -7.44
N PRO A 102 9.90 -1.71 -8.76
CA PRO A 102 10.08 -3.00 -9.44
C PRO A 102 11.33 -3.76 -9.00
N LYS A 103 12.37 -3.05 -8.53
CA LYS A 103 13.68 -3.59 -8.11
C LYS A 103 13.65 -4.12 -6.68
N MET A 104 12.68 -3.70 -5.88
CA MET A 104 12.57 -4.08 -4.47
C MET A 104 12.15 -5.55 -4.29
N PRO A 105 12.52 -6.22 -3.18
CA PRO A 105 12.07 -7.58 -2.88
C PRO A 105 10.54 -7.66 -2.75
N VAL A 106 9.92 -8.73 -3.24
CA VAL A 106 8.46 -8.93 -3.12
C VAL A 106 8.11 -9.36 -1.69
N LEU A 107 7.05 -8.78 -1.13
CA LEU A 107 6.46 -9.25 0.12
C LEU A 107 5.68 -10.54 -0.13
N LYS A 108 6.26 -11.68 0.29
CA LYS A 108 5.60 -13.00 0.18
C LYS A 108 4.41 -13.12 1.15
N GLY A 109 3.42 -13.92 0.76
CA GLY A 109 2.29 -14.28 1.61
C GLY A 109 1.14 -13.27 1.67
N PHE A 110 1.15 -12.25 0.81
CA PHE A 110 -0.06 -11.48 0.49
C PHE A 110 -0.70 -12.08 -0.76
N TYR A 111 -1.90 -12.65 -0.61
CA TYR A 111 -2.71 -13.15 -1.73
C TYR A 111 -3.90 -12.22 -1.91
N LYS A 112 -4.02 -11.63 -3.11
CA LYS A 112 -5.21 -10.89 -3.51
C LYS A 112 -6.39 -11.87 -3.44
N SER A 113 -7.37 -11.60 -2.57
CA SER A 113 -8.55 -12.45 -2.48
C SER A 113 -9.21 -12.49 -3.85
N LYS A 114 -9.34 -13.70 -4.43
CA LYS A 114 -10.05 -13.91 -5.71
C LYS A 114 -11.42 -13.25 -5.56
N LYS A 115 -11.67 -12.16 -6.30
CA LYS A 115 -13.06 -11.79 -6.58
C LYS A 115 -13.64 -13.00 -7.32
N LYS A 116 -14.81 -13.49 -6.92
CA LYS A 116 -15.62 -14.32 -7.80
C LYS A 116 -15.92 -13.47 -9.03
N GLU A 117 -15.06 -13.52 -10.04
CA GLU A 117 -15.48 -13.28 -11.41
C GLU A 117 -16.53 -14.34 -11.68
N LYS A 118 -17.81 -13.96 -11.55
CA LYS A 118 -18.84 -14.65 -12.30
C LYS A 118 -18.50 -14.34 -13.75
N GLU A 119 -17.73 -15.23 -14.38
CA GLU A 119 -17.72 -15.38 -15.83
C GLU A 119 -19.19 -15.57 -16.23
N LYS A 120 -19.84 -14.48 -16.64
CA LYS A 120 -21.01 -14.58 -17.49
C LYS A 120 -20.46 -14.93 -18.87
N ASN A 121 -20.24 -16.22 -19.14
CA ASN A 121 -20.23 -16.71 -20.51
C ASN A 121 -21.68 -16.69 -21.00
N ASN A 122 -22.12 -15.51 -21.43
CA ASN A 122 -23.13 -15.41 -22.47
C ASN A 122 -22.37 -15.47 -23.79
N ASP A 123 -22.10 -16.68 -24.28
CA ASP A 123 -21.89 -16.85 -25.71
C ASP A 123 -23.14 -17.51 -26.27
N LYS A 124 -23.92 -16.65 -26.92
CA LYS A 124 -24.85 -17.01 -27.97
C LYS A 124 -24.03 -17.46 -29.17
N GLN A 125 -24.23 -18.67 -29.64
CA GLN A 125 -24.52 -18.99 -31.05
C GLN A 125 -24.97 -20.44 -31.15
#